data_AF-Q9EYK8-F1
#
_entry.id   AF-Q9EYK8-F1
#
_cell.length_a   1.000
_cell.length_b   1.000
_cell.length_c   1.000
_cell.angle_alpha   90.00
_cell.angle_beta   90.00
_cell.angle_gamma   90.00
#
_symmetry.space_group_name_H-M   'P 1'
#
loop_
_entity.id
_entity.type
_entity.pdbx_description
1 polymer ?
#
loop_
_entity_poly.entity_id
_entity_poly.type
_entity_poly.pdbx_seq_one_letter_code
_entity_poly.pdbx_strand_id
1 'polypeptide(L)'
;LNILSTITGYIQENDMDKLRDYFDSSIVTSSSILVNQDDTLARLSLIKVTEIKGLLYTKMVQAMNRQLDVSFELTQEITELSTDLLTLSRVL
;
A
#
# COMPACT_ATOMS: atom_id res chain seq x y z
N LEU A 1 -18.14 5.35 -9.07
CA LEU A 1 -18.93 5.53 -7.83
C LEU A 1 -17.97 5.65 -6.65
N ASN A 2 -18.24 6.52 -5.68
CA ASN A 2 -17.50 6.62 -4.42
C ASN A 2 -18.13 5.66 -3.38
N ILE A 3 -17.33 5.09 -2.47
CA ILE A 3 -17.78 4.22 -1.36
C ILE A 3 -18.94 4.86 -0.60
N LEU A 4 -18.84 6.15 -0.26
CA LEU A 4 -19.88 6.86 0.49
C LEU A 4 -21.20 6.97 -0.29
N SER A 5 -21.14 7.24 -1.59
CA SER A 5 -22.33 7.29 -2.44
C SER A 5 -23.00 5.93 -2.57
N THR A 6 -22.22 4.85 -2.61
CA THR A 6 -22.72 3.48 -2.74
C THR A 6 -23.42 3.04 -1.45
N ILE A 7 -22.81 3.30 -0.28
CA ILE A 7 -23.41 3.05 1.04
C ILE A 7 -24.73 3.83 1.20
N THR A 8 -24.72 5.12 0.82
CA THR A 8 -25.90 5.98 0.93
C THR A 8 -27.05 5.46 0.06
N GLY A 9 -26.74 4.94 -1.15
CA GLY A 9 -27.73 4.31 -2.02
C GLY A 9 -28.41 3.10 -1.36
N TYR A 10 -27.64 2.17 -0.81
CA TYR A 10 -28.21 1.01 -0.13
C TYR A 10 -29.05 1.37 1.09
N ILE A 11 -28.65 2.38 1.87
CA ILE A 11 -29.43 2.88 3.01
C ILE A 11 -30.75 3.50 2.54
N GLN A 12 -30.73 4.31 1.46
CA GLN A 12 -31.92 4.94 0.91
C GLN A 12 -32.90 3.92 0.33
N GLU A 13 -32.39 2.85 -0.27
CA GLU A 13 -33.18 1.74 -0.82
C GLU A 13 -33.61 0.71 0.25
N ASN A 14 -33.14 0.87 1.50
CA ASN A 14 -33.34 -0.06 2.61
C ASN A 14 -32.84 -1.49 2.30
N ASP A 15 -31.85 -1.61 1.41
CA ASP A 15 -31.27 -2.87 0.94
C ASP A 15 -30.02 -3.22 1.76
N MET A 16 -30.28 -3.60 3.01
CA MET A 16 -29.21 -3.87 4.00
C MET A 16 -28.41 -5.13 3.69
N ASP A 17 -28.99 -6.08 2.95
CA ASP A 17 -28.30 -7.29 2.52
C ASP A 17 -27.19 -6.96 1.51
N LYS A 18 -27.49 -6.15 0.47
CA LYS A 18 -26.46 -5.69 -0.47
C LYS A 18 -25.42 -4.78 0.20
N LEU A 19 -25.82 -3.97 1.18
CA LEU A 19 -24.87 -3.18 1.96
C LEU A 19 -23.86 -4.07 2.68
N ARG A 20 -24.33 -5.15 3.33
CA ARG A 20 -23.47 -6.10 4.04
C ARG A 20 -22.50 -6.78 3.06
N ASP A 21 -23.02 -7.28 1.95
CA ASP A 21 -22.19 -7.96 0.96
C ASP A 21 -21.14 -7.01 0.33
N TYR A 22 -21.52 -5.76 0.07
CA TYR A 22 -20.58 -4.73 -0.40
C TYR A 22 -19.54 -4.36 0.67
N PHE A 23 -19.94 -4.27 1.93
CA PHE A 23 -19.04 -3.99 3.04
C PHE A 23 -17.99 -5.10 3.19
N ASP A 24 -18.42 -6.36 3.23
CA ASP A 24 -17.52 -7.50 3.43
C ASP A 24 -16.59 -7.70 2.22
N SER A 25 -17.13 -7.62 1.00
CA SER A 25 -16.34 -7.88 -0.22
C SER A 25 -15.40 -6.74 -0.59
N SER A 26 -15.82 -5.48 -0.41
CA SER A 26 -15.11 -4.31 -0.93
C SER A 26 -14.40 -3.53 0.17
N ILE A 27 -15.06 -3.27 1.30
CA ILE A 27 -14.52 -2.39 2.36
C ILE A 27 -13.57 -3.16 3.27
N VAL A 28 -13.99 -4.33 3.78
CA VAL A 28 -13.15 -5.18 4.64
C VAL A 28 -11.90 -5.64 3.88
N THR A 29 -12.05 -6.14 2.65
CA THR A 29 -10.91 -6.51 1.79
C THR A 29 -9.96 -5.33 1.59
N SER A 30 -10.47 -4.13 1.26
CA SER A 30 -9.62 -2.94 1.12
C SER A 30 -8.90 -2.56 2.41
N SER A 31 -9.56 -2.69 3.57
CA SER A 31 -8.93 -2.42 4.87
C SER A 31 -7.79 -3.39 5.18
N SER A 32 -7.92 -4.68 4.83
CA SER A 32 -6.86 -5.66 4.99
C SER A 32 -5.66 -5.41 4.07
N ILE A 33 -5.93 -4.95 2.84
CA ILE A 33 -4.89 -4.53 1.90
C ILE A 33 -4.14 -3.32 2.44
N LEU A 34 -4.85 -2.32 3.00
CA LEU A 34 -4.24 -1.13 3.61
C LEU A 34 -3.33 -1.49 4.80
N VAL A 35 -3.76 -2.41 5.67
CA VAL A 35 -2.94 -2.86 6.81
C VAL A 35 -1.64 -3.54 6.35
N ASN A 36 -1.70 -4.42 5.35
CA ASN A 36 -0.50 -5.07 4.82
C ASN A 36 0.45 -4.08 4.12
N GLN A 37 -0.14 -3.06 3.47
CA GLN A 37 0.60 -1.98 2.85
C GLN A 37 1.33 -1.11 3.88
N ASP A 38 0.68 -0.80 5.00
CA ASP A 38 1.29 -0.06 6.12
C ASP A 38 2.48 -0.84 6.72
N ASP A 39 2.35 -2.16 6.89
CA ASP A 39 3.46 -3.01 7.36
C ASP A 39 4.64 -3.02 6.38
N THR A 40 4.36 -3.09 5.08
CA THR A 40 5.37 -3.05 4.01
C THR A 40 6.11 -1.71 3.98
N LEU A 41 5.37 -0.60 4.09
CA LEU A 41 5.95 0.75 4.14
C LEU A 41 6.69 1.01 5.47
N ALA A 42 6.21 0.46 6.59
CA ALA A 42 6.89 0.55 7.87
C ALA A 42 8.27 -0.10 7.83
N ARG A 43 8.46 -1.20 7.08
CA ARG A 43 9.77 -1.84 6.89
C ARG A 43 10.77 -0.96 6.12
N LEU A 44 10.32 -0.03 5.28
CA LEU A 44 11.22 0.97 4.65
C LEU A 44 11.87 1.90 5.69
N SER A 45 11.37 1.97 6.93
CA SER A 45 12.01 2.72 8.01
C SER A 45 13.36 2.14 8.46
N LEU A 46 13.64 0.87 8.12
CA LEU A 46 14.92 0.21 8.36
C LEU A 46 16.02 0.73 7.41
N ILE A 47 15.66 1.40 6.32
CA ILE A 47 16.61 2.07 5.43
C ILE A 47 16.86 3.49 5.95
N LYS A 48 18.10 3.76 6.39
CA LYS A 48 18.52 5.08 6.87
C LYS A 48 19.16 5.93 5.78
N VAL A 49 19.48 5.35 4.63
CA VAL A 49 19.91 6.08 3.43
C VAL A 49 18.68 6.76 2.79
N THR A 50 18.51 8.05 3.05
CA THR A 50 17.30 8.83 2.71
C THR A 50 16.93 8.74 1.23
N GLU A 51 17.92 8.82 0.35
CA GLU A 51 17.73 8.81 -1.10
C GLU A 51 17.16 7.48 -1.58
N ILE A 52 17.65 6.37 -1.01
CA ILE A 52 17.16 5.03 -1.35
C ILE A 52 15.80 4.75 -0.74
N LYS A 53 15.59 5.22 0.49
CA LYS A 53 14.28 5.16 1.14
C LYS A 53 13.21 5.86 0.29
N GLY A 54 13.50 7.07 -0.19
CA GLY A 54 12.57 7.83 -1.04
C GLY A 54 12.28 7.16 -2.38
N LEU A 55 13.31 6.61 -3.02
CA LEU A 55 13.19 5.87 -4.27
C LEU A 55 12.28 4.63 -4.11
N LEU A 56 12.57 3.78 -3.13
CA LEU A 56 11.81 2.56 -2.88
C LEU A 56 10.38 2.86 -2.42
N TYR A 57 10.19 3.88 -1.58
CA TYR A 57 8.85 4.33 -1.16
C TYR A 57 7.99 4.69 -2.37
N THR A 58 8.56 5.47 -3.31
CA THR A 58 7.85 5.88 -4.53
C THR A 58 7.44 4.67 -5.37
N LYS A 59 8.34 3.69 -5.53
CA LYS A 59 8.06 2.45 -6.30
C LYS A 59 6.99 1.59 -5.61
N MET A 60 7.06 1.44 -4.29
CA MET A 60 6.08 0.68 -3.50
C MET A 60 4.70 1.29 -3.63
N VAL A 61 4.56 2.61 -3.39
CA VAL A 61 3.28 3.31 -3.53
C VAL A 61 2.75 3.21 -4.96
N GLN A 62 3.61 3.33 -5.98
CA GLN A 62 3.20 3.15 -7.38
C GLN A 62 2.66 1.75 -7.66
N ALA A 63 3.28 0.70 -7.12
CA ALA A 63 2.84 -0.67 -7.31
C ALA A 63 1.53 -0.96 -6.55
N MET A 64 1.41 -0.45 -5.33
CA MET A 64 0.18 -0.50 -4.52
C MET A 64 -0.99 0.19 -5.21
N ASN A 65 -0.77 1.38 -5.79
CA ASN A 65 -1.78 2.10 -6.57
C ASN A 65 -2.19 1.35 -7.85
N ARG A 66 -1.31 0.49 -8.37
CA ARG A 66 -1.60 -0.40 -9.51
C ARG A 66 -2.22 -1.74 -9.08
N GLN A 67 -2.54 -1.90 -7.79
CA GLN A 67 -3.08 -3.13 -7.21
C GLN A 67 -2.18 -4.35 -7.48
N LEU A 68 -0.87 -4.13 -7.60
CA LEU A 68 0.10 -5.22 -7.65
C LEU A 68 0.29 -5.77 -6.24
N ASP A 69 0.35 -7.09 -6.12
CA ASP A 69 0.76 -7.74 -4.88
C ASP A 69 2.27 -7.61 -4.74
N VAL A 70 2.72 -6.90 -3.71
CA VAL A 70 4.13 -6.58 -3.48
C VAL A 70 4.50 -6.94 -2.06
N SER A 71 5.54 -7.75 -1.94
CA SER A 71 6.19 -8.07 -0.66
C SER A 71 7.54 -7.37 -0.59
N PHE A 72 7.89 -6.91 0.61
CA PHE A 72 9.17 -6.28 0.89
C PHE A 72 9.72 -6.82 2.21
N GLU A 73 10.90 -7.40 2.15
CA GLU A 73 11.54 -8.01 3.31
C GLU A 73 12.89 -7.36 3.58
N LEU A 74 13.09 -7.01 4.85
CA LEU A 74 14.34 -6.50 5.38
C LEU A 74 14.48 -7.00 6.82
N THR A 75 15.64 -7.55 7.13
CA THR A 75 15.93 -8.18 8.43
C THR A 75 16.85 -7.35 9.32
N GLN A 76 17.49 -6.32 8.76
CA GLN A 76 18.47 -5.48 9.44
C GLN A 76 18.40 -4.05 8.94
N GLU A 77 18.92 -3.09 9.71
CA GLU A 77 18.99 -1.72 9.24
C GLU A 77 20.06 -1.55 8.15
N ILE A 78 19.76 -0.71 7.15
CA ILE A 78 20.72 -0.31 6.11
C ILE A 78 21.07 1.16 6.35
N THR A 79 22.27 1.39 6.88
CA THR A 79 22.79 2.73 7.18
C THR A 79 23.65 3.32 6.09
N GLU A 80 24.27 2.46 5.27
CA GLU A 80 25.14 2.84 4.16
C GLU A 80 25.04 1.84 3.02
N LEU A 81 25.39 2.29 1.81
CA LEU A 81 25.50 1.46 0.63
C LEU A 81 26.82 1.80 -0.07
N SER A 82 27.58 0.77 -0.45
CA SER A 82 28.86 0.93 -1.14
C SER A 82 28.72 1.28 -2.62
N THR A 83 27.50 1.26 -3.16
CA THR A 83 27.20 1.56 -4.57
C THR A 83 26.76 3.01 -4.73
N ASP A 84 27.12 3.64 -5.85
CA ASP A 84 26.68 5.00 -6.12
C ASP A 84 25.16 5.09 -6.37
N LEU A 85 24.59 6.21 -5.93
CA LEU A 85 23.16 6.47 -6.02
C LEU A 85 22.62 6.47 -7.45
N LEU A 86 23.41 6.94 -8.41
CA LEU A 86 23.00 7.03 -9.82
C LEU A 86 22.83 5.62 -10.41
N THR A 87 23.76 4.71 -10.13
CA THR A 87 23.64 3.30 -10.51
C THR A 87 22.43 2.67 -9.86
N LEU A 88 22.24 2.88 -8.56
CA LEU A 88 21.10 2.27 -7.86
C LEU A 88 19.75 2.76 -8.41
N SER A 89 19.63 4.05 -8.70
CA SER A 89 18.40 4.65 -9.25
C SER A 89 18.01 4.13 -10.64
N ARG A 90 18.97 3.59 -11.39
CA ARG A 90 18.75 3.03 -12.73
C ARG A 90 18.36 1.55 -12.70
N VAL A 91 18.85 0.81 -11.70
CA VAL A 91 18.60 -0.63 -11.56
C VAL A 91 17.25 -0.90 -10.86
N LEU A 92 16.83 -0.01 -9.96
CA LEU A 92 15.58 -0.09 -9.19
C LEU A 92 14.39 0.61 -9.87
#